data_AF-W4GY41-F1
#
_entry.id   AF-W4GY41-F1
#
_cell.length_a   1.000
_cell.length_b   1.000
_cell.length_c   1.000
_cell.angle_alpha   90.00
_cell.angle_beta   90.00
_cell.angle_gamma   90.00
#
_symmetry.space_group_name_H-M   'P 1'
#
loop_
_entity.id
_entity.type
_entity.pdbx_description
1 polymer ?
#
loop_
_entity_poly.entity_id
_entity_poly.type
_entity_poly.pdbx_seq_one_letter_code
_entity_poly.pdbx_strand_id
1 'polypeptide(L)'
;MSSTAAKDDSTSPTSADKSPPSSWRIFLLVGLVAAAVVGGFQWYTSTTTSSSSRVLLESIDGPKTVTVYDNGQSSGGVQVTLFPSHVPSGHALAAYLSEFIVVDGIQLATLPPTPVVADRVYTGHGMLVSSFDDIVHGDRLYLVAPGLLFVWPFVTLGHRVHLTAKLSPTTKPIVLESFSDSPRVFHVHNFFTDAEADALVDRILTIDDDLDKLQQSHVGHVSGAKKVSRHRTSENAFDQVSDTAVSIRKRSFDLLRVHPYQDDMSDGLQLLRYTQKQAYIAHTDYFSTHTSSDWNWNPKAGGSNRFATVFLYLSNVTAGGQTVFPLADMPPGHDHPPMSPDVQELAQSLFEDNSWEKDMVTKCSTKLASYPRKTHAVLFYSQKPNGELDPQSLHGGCPVLEGTKWAANLWVWNKRRYGLDQARTDKLNVRFVNPSSVAVDLAWKESKMATIPAGHSVPYSSFHGHVWVEYIIAYCVTLNHHRIFF
;
A
#
# COMPACT_ATOMS: atom_id res chain seq x y z
N MET A 1 -21.22 64.92 4.83
CA MET A 1 -22.27 65.82 4.31
C MET A 1 -23.17 65.00 3.41
N SER A 2 -24.48 65.12 3.65
CA SER A 2 -25.65 64.65 2.87
C SER A 2 -25.40 64.55 1.35
N SER A 3 -26.04 63.69 0.55
CA SER A 3 -27.39 63.14 0.64
C SER A 3 -27.65 62.09 -0.46
N THR A 4 -28.46 61.05 -0.14
CA THR A 4 -29.64 60.50 -0.89
C THR A 4 -29.57 60.24 -2.42
N ALA A 5 -30.23 59.26 -3.05
CA ALA A 5 -31.21 58.21 -2.76
C ALA A 5 -31.36 57.43 -4.09
N ALA A 6 -31.33 56.09 -4.14
CA ALA A 6 -32.41 55.11 -3.96
C ALA A 6 -33.37 54.88 -5.16
N LYS A 7 -33.55 53.56 -5.43
CA LYS A 7 -34.73 52.81 -5.94
C LYS A 7 -34.86 52.43 -7.43
N ASP A 8 -34.71 51.12 -7.65
CA ASP A 8 -35.73 50.13 -8.08
C ASP A 8 -36.85 50.62 -9.03
N ASP A 9 -37.08 49.91 -10.14
CA ASP A 9 -38.09 48.83 -10.14
C ASP A 9 -38.01 47.92 -11.38
N SER A 10 -38.49 46.71 -11.14
CA SER A 10 -38.71 45.54 -12.00
C SER A 10 -39.74 45.74 -13.12
N THR A 11 -39.71 44.88 -14.15
CA THR A 11 -40.88 44.09 -14.66
C THR A 11 -40.56 43.29 -15.93
N SER A 12 -40.92 42.02 -15.93
CA SER A 12 -41.15 41.15 -17.11
C SER A 12 -42.59 41.35 -17.64
N PRO A 13 -42.93 40.94 -18.88
CA PRO A 13 -43.70 39.67 -19.03
C PRO A 13 -43.63 38.92 -20.40
N THR A 14 -43.71 37.58 -20.31
CA THR A 14 -44.44 36.52 -21.08
C THR A 14 -44.65 36.46 -22.62
N SER A 15 -44.61 35.18 -23.08
CA SER A 15 -45.33 34.47 -24.17
C SER A 15 -44.70 34.44 -25.58
N ALA A 16 -44.16 33.31 -26.08
CA ALA A 16 -44.75 32.05 -26.56
C ALA A 16 -45.25 32.12 -28.03
N ASP A 17 -44.63 31.37 -28.96
CA ASP A 17 -45.28 30.25 -29.67
C ASP A 17 -44.38 29.52 -30.71
N LYS A 18 -44.63 28.20 -30.79
CA LYS A 18 -44.57 27.24 -31.92
C LYS A 18 -43.28 26.84 -32.66
N SER A 19 -43.03 25.52 -32.53
CA SER A 19 -42.22 24.58 -33.32
C SER A 19 -42.88 24.25 -34.69
N PRO A 20 -42.28 23.46 -35.64
CA PRO A 20 -41.89 22.05 -35.45
C PRO A 20 -40.57 21.57 -36.12
N PRO A 21 -40.11 20.33 -35.82
CA PRO A 21 -38.97 19.66 -36.47
C PRO A 21 -39.42 18.65 -37.54
N SER A 22 -38.54 18.34 -38.51
CA SER A 22 -38.77 17.28 -39.51
C SER A 22 -37.71 16.17 -39.48
N SER A 23 -38.22 14.95 -39.42
CA SER A 23 -37.64 13.62 -39.26
C SER A 23 -37.27 12.91 -40.56
N TRP A 24 -36.12 12.24 -40.67
CA TRP A 24 -35.85 11.16 -41.65
C TRP A 24 -34.76 10.23 -41.05
N ARG A 25 -34.70 8.90 -41.15
CA ARG A 25 -35.63 7.78 -41.43
C ARG A 25 -34.82 6.50 -41.06
N ILE A 26 -35.50 5.53 -40.45
CA ILE A 26 -35.01 4.18 -40.10
C ILE A 26 -34.98 3.30 -41.35
N PHE A 27 -33.96 2.45 -41.52
CA PHE A 27 -34.01 1.30 -42.42
C PHE A 27 -33.99 -0.01 -41.61
N LEU A 28 -35.11 -0.73 -41.68
CA LEU A 28 -35.28 -2.14 -41.32
C LEU A 28 -34.91 -2.99 -42.55
N LEU A 29 -34.19 -4.09 -42.34
CA LEU A 29 -34.03 -5.15 -43.33
C LEU A 29 -34.41 -6.48 -42.69
N VAL A 30 -35.53 -7.03 -43.16
CA VAL A 30 -36.07 -8.35 -42.88
C VAL A 30 -35.63 -9.27 -44.03
N GLY A 31 -35.16 -10.47 -43.70
CA GLY A 31 -34.90 -11.53 -44.67
C GLY A 31 -35.11 -12.90 -44.04
N LEU A 32 -36.30 -13.46 -44.21
CA LEU A 32 -36.70 -14.83 -43.89
C LEU A 32 -36.76 -15.61 -45.20
N VAL A 33 -36.01 -16.72 -45.31
CA VAL A 33 -36.36 -17.82 -46.22
C VAL A 33 -36.02 -19.15 -45.53
N ALA A 34 -37.05 -19.95 -45.30
CA ALA A 34 -36.97 -21.35 -44.97
C ALA A 34 -37.62 -22.14 -46.11
N ALA A 35 -36.96 -23.20 -46.59
CA ALA A 35 -37.58 -24.28 -47.35
C ALA A 35 -36.79 -25.57 -47.11
N ALA A 36 -37.46 -26.57 -46.55
CA ALA A 36 -37.00 -27.94 -46.43
C ALA A 36 -37.60 -28.78 -47.58
N VAL A 37 -36.93 -29.90 -47.94
CA VAL A 37 -37.51 -31.28 -48.06
C VAL A 37 -36.64 -32.20 -48.96
N VAL A 38 -36.07 -33.22 -48.30
CA VAL A 38 -36.00 -34.67 -48.62
C VAL A 38 -35.18 -35.20 -49.82
N GLY A 39 -34.26 -36.13 -49.49
CA GLY A 39 -34.26 -37.48 -50.08
C GLY A 39 -33.01 -37.90 -50.87
N GLY A 40 -32.21 -38.82 -50.31
CA GLY A 40 -31.13 -39.48 -51.05
C GLY A 40 -30.31 -40.45 -50.19
N PHE A 41 -30.88 -41.63 -49.94
CA PHE A 41 -30.21 -42.78 -49.32
C PHE A 41 -29.17 -43.37 -50.28
N GLN A 42 -27.92 -43.52 -49.85
CA GLN A 42 -27.05 -44.54 -50.45
C GLN A 42 -26.06 -45.08 -49.41
N TRP A 43 -26.13 -46.40 -49.21
CA TRP A 43 -25.36 -47.17 -48.26
C TRP A 43 -23.93 -47.37 -48.78
N TYR A 44 -22.94 -47.06 -47.96
CA TYR A 44 -21.65 -47.73 -48.01
C TYR A 44 -21.22 -48.07 -46.58
N THR A 45 -21.24 -49.36 -46.26
CA THR A 45 -20.67 -49.92 -45.05
C THR A 45 -19.15 -49.92 -45.16
N SER A 46 -18.46 -49.33 -44.19
CA SER A 46 -17.10 -49.74 -43.84
C SER A 46 -16.87 -49.60 -42.34
N THR A 47 -16.79 -50.75 -41.69
CA THR A 47 -16.35 -50.94 -40.31
C THR A 47 -14.88 -50.56 -40.15
N THR A 48 -14.56 -49.57 -39.29
CA THR A 48 -13.22 -49.46 -38.69
C THR A 48 -13.26 -48.63 -37.40
N THR A 49 -13.08 -49.34 -36.28
CA THR A 49 -12.43 -48.94 -35.02
C THR A 49 -12.49 -47.46 -34.58
N SER A 50 -13.27 -47.21 -33.53
CA SER A 50 -13.17 -46.04 -32.65
C SER A 50 -11.78 -45.94 -32.04
N SER A 51 -10.87 -45.21 -32.68
CA SER A 51 -9.76 -44.55 -32.00
C SER A 51 -10.26 -43.20 -31.52
N SER A 52 -10.37 -43.04 -30.20
CA SER A 52 -10.51 -41.74 -29.57
C SER A 52 -9.21 -40.96 -29.77
N SER A 53 -9.00 -40.40 -30.97
CA SER A 53 -8.11 -39.27 -31.13
C SER A 53 -8.80 -38.08 -30.47
N ARG A 54 -8.60 -37.94 -29.16
CA ARG A 54 -8.66 -36.63 -28.51
C ARG A 54 -7.59 -35.80 -29.20
N VAL A 55 -7.99 -35.09 -30.25
CA VAL A 55 -7.25 -33.91 -30.70
C VAL A 55 -7.36 -32.97 -29.51
N LEU A 56 -6.33 -32.99 -28.66
CA LEU A 56 -6.02 -31.87 -27.81
C LEU A 56 -5.92 -30.69 -28.79
N LEU A 57 -6.86 -29.77 -28.69
CA LEU A 57 -6.59 -28.40 -29.09
C LEU A 57 -5.36 -28.01 -28.26
N GLU A 58 -4.17 -28.15 -28.85
CA GLU A 58 -2.98 -27.48 -28.37
C GLU A 58 -3.39 -26.03 -28.14
N SER A 59 -3.13 -25.54 -26.93
CA SER A 59 -3.32 -24.14 -26.60
C SER A 59 -2.69 -23.31 -27.72
N ILE A 60 -3.43 -22.32 -28.21
CA ILE A 60 -2.98 -21.38 -29.23
C ILE A 60 -1.70 -20.64 -28.80
N ASP A 61 -1.35 -20.69 -27.52
CA ASP A 61 -0.07 -20.24 -27.00
C ASP A 61 0.99 -21.35 -27.10
N GLY A 62 1.94 -21.17 -28.03
CA GLY A 62 3.18 -21.93 -28.07
C GLY A 62 4.06 -21.72 -26.83
N PRO A 63 5.26 -22.33 -26.78
CA PRO A 63 6.16 -22.19 -25.64
C PRO A 63 6.52 -20.71 -25.36
N LYS A 64 6.60 -20.35 -24.09
CA LYS A 64 6.96 -18.99 -23.62
C LYS A 64 8.34 -19.03 -22.97
N THR A 65 9.31 -18.33 -23.56
CA THR A 65 10.63 -18.15 -22.94
C THR A 65 10.58 -16.99 -21.97
N VAL A 66 10.97 -17.22 -20.72
CA VAL A 66 10.95 -16.24 -19.62
C VAL A 66 12.32 -16.16 -18.97
N THR A 67 12.57 -15.11 -18.19
CA THR A 67 13.76 -15.01 -17.33
C THR A 67 13.35 -15.09 -15.86
N VAL A 68 13.88 -16.07 -15.15
CA VAL A 68 13.50 -16.41 -13.78
C VAL A 68 14.52 -15.86 -12.79
N TYR A 69 14.05 -15.20 -11.75
CA TYR A 69 14.84 -14.55 -10.70
C TYR A 69 14.39 -15.04 -9.32
N ASP A 70 15.32 -15.04 -8.37
CA ASP A 70 14.95 -15.10 -6.95
C ASP A 70 14.23 -13.81 -6.53
N ASN A 71 13.51 -13.85 -5.42
CA ASN A 71 12.62 -12.77 -4.98
C ASN A 71 13.34 -11.42 -5.04
N GLY A 72 12.71 -10.44 -5.71
CA GLY A 72 13.21 -9.08 -5.78
C GLY A 72 14.63 -8.89 -6.37
N GLN A 73 15.27 -9.89 -6.97
CA GLN A 73 16.62 -9.72 -7.53
C GLN A 73 16.63 -8.82 -8.78
N SER A 74 17.64 -7.97 -8.87
CA SER A 74 17.84 -7.03 -9.98
C SER A 74 18.52 -7.72 -11.18
N SER A 75 19.44 -8.64 -10.90
CA SER A 75 20.30 -9.34 -11.87
C SER A 75 20.36 -10.85 -11.58
N GLY A 76 21.13 -11.60 -12.38
CA GLY A 76 21.37 -13.03 -12.14
C GLY A 76 20.25 -13.99 -12.55
N GLY A 77 19.31 -13.55 -13.38
CA GLY A 77 18.19 -14.38 -13.82
C GLY A 77 18.58 -15.44 -14.86
N VAL A 78 17.83 -16.55 -14.87
CA VAL A 78 18.04 -17.71 -15.75
C VAL A 78 16.91 -17.81 -16.77
N GLN A 79 17.26 -17.99 -18.05
CA GLN A 79 16.24 -18.19 -19.09
C GLN A 79 15.67 -19.61 -19.04
N VAL A 80 14.35 -19.72 -19.07
CA VAL A 80 13.62 -21.00 -19.05
C VAL A 80 12.52 -20.95 -20.11
N THR A 81 12.32 -22.04 -20.85
CA THR A 81 11.21 -22.16 -21.80
C THR A 81 10.08 -22.96 -21.17
N LEU A 82 8.93 -22.32 -21.02
CA LEU A 82 7.75 -22.88 -20.37
C LEU A 82 6.75 -23.39 -21.41
N PHE A 83 6.19 -24.57 -21.13
CA PHE A 83 5.05 -25.14 -21.84
C PHE A 83 3.84 -25.16 -20.89
N PRO A 84 2.60 -25.22 -21.41
CA PRO A 84 1.40 -25.31 -20.58
C PRO A 84 1.47 -26.42 -19.51
N SER A 85 2.11 -27.56 -19.84
CA SER A 85 2.31 -28.68 -18.91
C SER A 85 3.19 -28.35 -17.69
N HIS A 86 4.04 -27.31 -17.76
CA HIS A 86 4.84 -26.84 -16.64
C HIS A 86 4.05 -25.93 -15.68
N VAL A 87 2.85 -25.46 -16.08
CA VAL A 87 2.02 -24.53 -15.29
C VAL A 87 0.62 -25.10 -15.01
N PRO A 88 0.51 -26.29 -14.39
CA PRO A 88 -0.81 -26.78 -13.97
C PRO A 88 -1.40 -25.95 -12.83
N SER A 89 -0.54 -25.22 -12.09
CA SER A 89 -0.90 -24.14 -11.15
C SER A 89 0.32 -23.26 -10.89
N GLY A 90 0.11 -22.07 -10.32
CA GLY A 90 1.20 -21.20 -9.86
C GLY A 90 2.16 -21.87 -8.85
N HIS A 91 1.62 -22.69 -7.95
CA HIS A 91 2.42 -23.44 -6.97
C HIS A 91 3.31 -24.50 -7.65
N ALA A 92 2.75 -25.25 -8.61
CA ALA A 92 3.51 -26.24 -9.36
C ALA A 92 4.60 -25.58 -10.22
N LEU A 93 4.31 -24.41 -10.82
CA LEU A 93 5.32 -23.63 -11.54
C LEU A 93 6.42 -23.15 -10.59
N ALA A 94 6.09 -22.67 -9.39
CA ALA A 94 7.09 -22.24 -8.40
C ALA A 94 8.05 -23.39 -8.03
N ALA A 95 7.50 -24.58 -7.80
CA ALA A 95 8.28 -25.79 -7.52
C ALA A 95 9.19 -26.16 -8.70
N TYR A 96 8.65 -26.22 -9.92
CA TYR A 96 9.41 -26.51 -11.14
C TYR A 96 10.54 -25.51 -11.37
N LEU A 97 10.27 -24.21 -11.23
CA LEU A 97 11.27 -23.17 -11.45
C LEU A 97 12.36 -23.14 -10.37
N SER A 98 12.06 -23.64 -9.16
CA SER A 98 13.05 -23.77 -8.08
C SER A 98 14.13 -24.82 -8.38
N GLU A 99 13.98 -25.64 -9.44
CA GLU A 99 15.03 -26.53 -9.91
C GLU A 99 16.13 -25.80 -10.73
N PHE A 100 15.83 -24.59 -11.22
CA PHE A 100 16.72 -23.83 -12.11
C PHE A 100 17.49 -22.72 -11.40
N ILE A 101 16.98 -22.23 -10.26
CA ILE A 101 17.61 -21.17 -9.48
C ILE A 101 17.57 -21.50 -7.99
N VAL A 102 18.60 -21.05 -7.27
CA VAL A 102 18.59 -21.13 -5.80
C VAL A 102 17.62 -20.09 -5.26
N VAL A 103 16.63 -20.55 -4.50
CA VAL A 103 15.67 -19.69 -3.79
C VAL A 103 16.17 -19.51 -2.36
N ASP A 104 16.27 -18.26 -1.90
CA ASP A 104 16.55 -17.97 -0.49
C ASP A 104 15.24 -17.85 0.31
N GLY A 105 15.21 -18.41 1.50
CA GLY A 105 14.00 -18.53 2.32
C GLY A 105 14.24 -18.23 3.79
N ILE A 106 13.21 -18.48 4.59
CA ILE A 106 13.31 -18.40 6.05
C ILE A 106 14.19 -19.54 6.56
N GLN A 107 15.14 -19.21 7.44
CA GLN A 107 16.01 -20.17 8.10
C GLN A 107 15.45 -20.48 9.50
N LEU A 108 14.82 -21.64 9.64
CA LEU A 108 14.37 -22.13 10.94
C LEU A 108 15.53 -22.86 11.62
N ALA A 109 15.99 -22.35 12.77
CA ALA A 109 17.19 -22.81 13.48
C ALA A 109 17.19 -24.31 13.88
N THR A 110 16.03 -24.98 13.81
CA THR A 110 15.84 -26.37 14.22
C THR A 110 15.86 -27.37 13.07
N LEU A 111 15.98 -26.91 11.81
CA LEU A 111 15.92 -27.78 10.64
C LEU A 111 17.28 -27.86 9.92
N PRO A 112 17.65 -29.03 9.37
CA PRO A 112 18.82 -29.14 8.51
C PRO A 112 18.64 -28.25 7.27
N PRO A 113 19.73 -27.68 6.71
CA PRO A 113 19.65 -26.87 5.51
C PRO A 113 19.18 -27.75 4.35
N THR A 114 17.92 -27.57 3.97
CA THR A 114 17.32 -28.17 2.78
C THR A 114 17.15 -27.08 1.73
N PRO A 115 17.29 -27.39 0.43
CA PRO A 115 16.98 -26.44 -0.62
C PRO A 115 15.56 -25.91 -0.44
N VAL A 116 15.42 -24.59 -0.38
CA VAL A 116 14.10 -23.95 -0.26
C VAL A 116 13.42 -24.04 -1.60
N VAL A 117 12.16 -24.49 -1.59
CA VAL A 117 11.31 -24.52 -2.77
C VAL A 117 10.31 -23.36 -2.65
N ALA A 118 10.25 -22.53 -3.69
CA ALA A 118 9.28 -21.44 -3.75
C ALA A 118 7.84 -21.97 -3.84
N ASP A 119 6.88 -21.24 -3.27
CA ASP A 119 5.46 -21.58 -3.31
C ASP A 119 4.63 -20.63 -4.18
N ARG A 120 5.21 -19.51 -4.60
CA ARG A 120 4.57 -18.48 -5.44
C ARG A 120 5.52 -17.97 -6.52
N VAL A 121 4.93 -17.57 -7.64
CA VAL A 121 5.62 -16.88 -8.73
C VAL A 121 4.90 -15.57 -9.02
N TYR A 122 5.67 -14.48 -9.12
CA TYR A 122 5.16 -13.17 -9.55
C TYR A 122 5.78 -12.76 -10.88
N THR A 123 5.01 -12.12 -11.75
CA THR A 123 5.56 -11.46 -12.93
C THR A 123 6.32 -10.19 -12.54
N GLY A 124 7.12 -9.64 -13.47
CA GLY A 124 7.79 -8.35 -13.29
C GLY A 124 6.82 -7.17 -13.10
N HIS A 125 5.54 -7.35 -13.43
CA HIS A 125 4.46 -6.39 -13.18
C HIS A 125 3.74 -6.64 -11.83
N GLY A 126 4.29 -7.55 -11.00
CA GLY A 126 3.80 -7.91 -9.68
C GLY A 126 2.44 -8.60 -9.69
N MET A 127 2.11 -9.31 -10.78
CA MET A 127 0.92 -10.16 -10.82
C MET A 127 1.29 -11.55 -10.32
N LEU A 128 0.49 -12.10 -9.40
CA LEU A 128 0.63 -13.49 -8.97
C LEU A 128 0.25 -14.41 -10.14
N VAL A 129 1.17 -15.28 -10.55
CA VAL A 129 0.94 -16.25 -11.61
C VAL A 129 0.13 -17.41 -11.06
N SER A 130 -1.02 -17.67 -11.66
CA SER A 130 -1.92 -18.77 -11.30
C SER A 130 -2.03 -19.82 -12.40
N SER A 131 -1.84 -19.42 -13.65
CA SER A 131 -1.99 -20.23 -14.86
C SER A 131 -0.96 -19.84 -15.94
N PHE A 132 -0.86 -20.65 -17.01
CA PHE A 132 0.03 -20.36 -18.14
C PHE A 132 -0.36 -19.08 -18.91
N ASP A 133 -1.63 -18.70 -18.87
CA ASP A 133 -2.16 -17.53 -19.56
C ASP A 133 -1.73 -16.21 -18.88
N ASP A 134 -1.36 -16.27 -17.59
CA ASP A 134 -0.84 -15.13 -16.84
C ASP A 134 0.60 -14.73 -17.25
N ILE A 135 1.26 -15.58 -18.05
CA ILE A 135 2.66 -15.42 -18.47
C ILE A 135 2.71 -14.96 -19.92
N VAL A 136 3.62 -14.06 -20.24
CA VAL A 136 3.93 -13.62 -21.60
C VAL A 136 5.38 -13.99 -21.95
N HIS A 137 5.65 -14.29 -23.22
CA HIS A 137 7.01 -14.49 -23.70
C HIS A 137 7.86 -13.24 -23.40
N GLY A 138 9.02 -13.44 -22.79
CA GLY A 138 9.96 -12.39 -22.38
C GLY A 138 9.73 -11.91 -20.94
N ASP A 139 8.74 -12.44 -20.23
CA ASP A 139 8.48 -12.05 -18.85
C ASP A 139 9.68 -12.29 -17.93
N ARG A 140 9.81 -11.39 -16.96
CA ARG A 140 10.62 -11.61 -15.77
C ARG A 140 9.73 -12.28 -14.72
N LEU A 141 10.09 -13.46 -14.25
CA LEU A 141 9.37 -14.18 -13.20
C LEU A 141 10.19 -14.19 -11.92
N TYR A 142 9.52 -13.99 -10.78
CA TYR A 142 10.13 -13.88 -9.46
C TYR A 142 9.59 -14.97 -8.55
N LEU A 143 10.48 -15.85 -8.10
CA LEU A 143 10.15 -16.91 -7.17
C LEU A 143 10.11 -16.34 -5.75
N VAL A 144 9.05 -16.64 -5.00
CA VAL A 144 8.90 -16.20 -3.62
C VAL A 144 8.78 -17.43 -2.73
N ALA A 145 9.66 -17.53 -1.74
CA ALA A 145 9.66 -18.62 -0.78
C ALA A 145 8.46 -18.57 0.19
N PRO A 146 8.06 -19.73 0.77
CA PRO A 146 7.10 -19.78 1.86
C PRO A 146 7.46 -18.82 3.00
N GLY A 147 6.46 -18.08 3.47
CA GLY A 147 6.60 -17.12 4.58
C GLY A 147 7.29 -15.80 4.23
N LEU A 148 7.79 -15.61 3.01
CA LEU A 148 8.30 -14.34 2.52
C LEU A 148 7.25 -13.61 1.67
N LEU A 149 7.29 -12.28 1.71
CA LEU A 149 6.49 -11.42 0.85
C LEU A 149 7.22 -11.10 -0.45
N PHE A 150 6.47 -10.84 -1.52
CA PHE A 150 7.03 -10.34 -2.77
C PHE A 150 7.69 -8.98 -2.55
N VAL A 151 8.89 -8.79 -3.10
CA VAL A 151 9.59 -7.51 -3.11
C VAL A 151 9.76 -7.05 -4.56
N TRP A 152 9.32 -5.82 -4.85
CA TRP A 152 9.55 -5.21 -6.17
C TRP A 152 11.04 -5.22 -6.52
N PRO A 153 11.43 -5.69 -7.72
CA PRO A 153 12.82 -5.68 -8.15
C PRO A 153 13.26 -4.28 -8.58
N PHE A 154 14.53 -3.94 -8.36
CA PHE A 154 15.14 -2.80 -9.04
C PHE A 154 15.63 -3.25 -10.42
N VAL A 155 14.81 -3.07 -11.46
CA VAL A 155 15.19 -3.50 -12.83
C VAL A 155 16.29 -2.61 -13.39
N THR A 156 16.00 -1.31 -13.48
CA THR A 156 16.95 -0.23 -13.81
C THR A 156 16.47 1.03 -13.09
N LEU A 157 17.35 2.03 -12.97
CA LEU A 157 16.94 3.37 -12.60
C LEU A 157 15.85 3.89 -13.55
N GLY A 158 14.78 4.49 -13.02
CA GLY A 158 13.67 5.02 -13.81
C GLY A 158 12.74 3.96 -14.42
N HIS A 159 12.98 2.66 -14.20
CA HIS A 159 12.04 1.63 -14.62
C HIS A 159 10.68 1.82 -13.95
N ARG A 160 9.60 1.73 -14.73
CA ARG A 160 8.23 2.02 -14.28
C ARG A 160 7.31 0.83 -14.41
N VAL A 161 6.60 0.52 -13.33
CA VAL A 161 5.50 -0.45 -13.32
C VAL A 161 4.19 0.30 -13.09
N HIS A 162 3.16 -0.03 -13.88
CA HIS A 162 1.84 0.58 -13.79
C HIS A 162 0.89 -0.37 -13.07
N LEU A 163 0.33 0.08 -11.95
CA LEU A 163 -0.48 -0.73 -11.06
C LEU A 163 -1.92 -0.22 -11.04
N THR A 164 -2.87 -1.14 -11.12
CA THR A 164 -4.27 -0.85 -10.81
C THR A 164 -4.51 -1.25 -9.35
N ALA A 165 -4.98 -0.31 -8.54
CA ALA A 165 -5.42 -0.56 -7.16
C ALA A 165 -6.93 -0.40 -7.07
N LYS A 166 -7.60 -1.26 -6.29
CA LYS A 166 -9.07 -1.29 -6.23
C LYS A 166 -9.66 0.01 -5.68
N LEU A 167 -8.96 0.63 -4.74
CA LEU A 167 -9.34 1.89 -4.11
C LEU A 167 -8.48 3.05 -4.63
N SER A 168 -8.03 3.00 -5.89
CA SER A 168 -7.37 4.15 -6.52
C SER A 168 -8.37 5.31 -6.60
N PRO A 169 -8.00 6.51 -6.14
CA PRO A 169 -8.85 7.71 -6.16
C PRO A 169 -8.70 8.43 -7.50
N THR A 170 -7.73 8.00 -8.32
CA THR A 170 -7.41 8.58 -9.62
C THR A 170 -7.88 7.62 -10.71
N THR A 171 -8.27 8.18 -11.86
CA THR A 171 -8.54 7.41 -13.08
C THR A 171 -7.26 6.89 -13.74
N LYS A 172 -6.09 7.24 -13.20
CA LYS A 172 -4.77 6.85 -13.71
C LYS A 172 -4.24 5.65 -12.91
N PRO A 173 -3.42 4.79 -13.53
CA PRO A 173 -2.68 3.78 -12.78
C PRO A 173 -1.68 4.45 -11.83
N ILE A 174 -1.46 3.80 -10.68
CA ILE A 174 -0.33 4.10 -9.80
C ILE A 174 0.94 3.75 -10.58
N VAL A 175 1.94 4.62 -10.55
CA VAL A 175 3.22 4.37 -11.22
C VAL A 175 4.30 4.19 -10.18
N LEU A 176 4.86 2.99 -10.11
CA LEU A 176 6.02 2.68 -9.27
C LEU A 176 7.29 2.85 -10.11
N GLU A 177 8.15 3.78 -9.72
CA GLU A 177 9.39 4.13 -10.43
C GLU A 177 10.62 3.82 -9.58
N SER A 178 11.53 2.99 -10.12
CA SER A 178 12.78 2.63 -9.46
C SER A 178 13.69 3.85 -9.27
N PHE A 179 14.15 4.07 -8.03
CA PHE A 179 15.02 5.19 -7.69
C PHE A 179 16.39 4.75 -7.15
N SER A 180 16.43 3.76 -6.26
CA SER A 180 17.67 3.19 -5.72
C SER A 180 17.52 1.69 -5.48
N ASP A 181 18.60 0.92 -5.70
CA ASP A 181 18.63 -0.52 -5.41
C ASP A 181 18.99 -0.80 -3.94
N SER A 182 19.92 -0.03 -3.36
CA SER A 182 20.41 -0.23 -1.98
C SER A 182 20.62 1.10 -1.23
N PRO A 183 19.70 1.49 -0.32
CA PRO A 183 18.48 0.78 0.00
C PRO A 183 17.54 0.76 -1.19
N ARG A 184 16.62 -0.20 -1.16
CA ARG A 184 15.61 -0.33 -2.18
C ARG A 184 14.56 0.77 -2.01
N VAL A 185 14.56 1.73 -2.92
CA VAL A 185 13.68 2.91 -2.90
C VAL A 185 13.00 3.08 -4.25
N PHE A 186 11.70 3.36 -4.19
CA PHE A 186 10.87 3.69 -5.34
C PHE A 186 10.11 4.99 -5.10
N HIS A 187 9.98 5.79 -6.15
CA HIS A 187 8.98 6.85 -6.19
C HIS A 187 7.63 6.27 -6.61
N VAL A 188 6.56 6.70 -5.96
CA VAL A 188 5.21 6.26 -6.24
C VAL A 188 4.39 7.46 -6.67
N HIS A 189 3.95 7.45 -7.93
CA HIS A 189 3.17 8.52 -8.55
C HIS A 189 1.70 8.13 -8.66
N ASN A 190 0.82 9.14 -8.70
CA ASN A 190 -0.64 8.96 -8.75
C ASN A 190 -1.19 8.10 -7.60
N PHE A 191 -0.48 8.05 -6.46
CA PHE A 191 -0.87 7.19 -5.35
C PHE A 191 -2.05 7.74 -4.57
N PHE A 192 -2.13 9.06 -4.39
CA PHE A 192 -3.20 9.76 -3.68
C PHE A 192 -3.44 11.14 -4.33
N THR A 193 -4.57 11.77 -4.01
CA THR A 193 -4.95 13.06 -4.59
C THR A 193 -4.63 14.24 -3.68
N ASP A 194 -4.66 15.45 -4.22
CA ASP A 194 -4.61 16.68 -3.42
C ASP A 194 -5.74 16.72 -2.38
N ALA A 195 -6.95 16.28 -2.73
CA ALA A 195 -8.08 16.24 -1.81
C ALA A 195 -7.87 15.26 -0.65
N GLU A 196 -7.31 14.08 -0.91
CA GLU A 196 -6.91 13.15 0.17
C GLU A 196 -5.77 13.73 1.02
N ALA A 197 -4.81 14.45 0.40
CA ALA A 197 -3.73 15.11 1.12
C ALA A 197 -4.27 16.17 2.08
N ASP A 198 -5.16 17.04 1.60
CA ASP A 198 -5.78 18.10 2.38
C ASP A 198 -6.66 17.51 3.49
N ALA A 199 -7.43 16.46 3.20
CA ALA A 199 -8.24 15.77 4.21
C ALA A 199 -7.39 15.19 5.35
N LEU A 200 -6.19 14.64 5.05
CA LEU A 200 -5.27 14.14 6.08
C LEU A 200 -4.62 15.28 6.88
N VAL A 201 -4.31 16.41 6.24
CA VAL A 201 -3.80 17.62 6.92
C VAL A 201 -4.86 18.25 7.82
N ASP A 202 -6.12 18.28 7.41
CA ASP A 202 -7.20 18.75 8.27
C ASP A 202 -7.43 17.77 9.42
N ARG A 203 -7.36 16.46 9.12
CA ARG A 203 -7.57 15.41 10.11
C ARG A 203 -6.59 15.50 11.27
N ILE A 204 -5.31 15.74 11.03
CA ILE A 204 -4.28 15.79 12.09
C ILE A 204 -4.59 16.85 13.16
N LEU A 205 -5.29 17.93 12.80
CA LEU A 205 -5.65 19.04 13.69
C LEU A 205 -6.93 18.76 14.50
N THR A 206 -7.69 17.73 14.11
CA THR A 206 -8.99 17.37 14.72
C THR A 206 -8.94 16.10 15.56
N ILE A 207 -7.83 15.35 15.55
CA ILE A 207 -7.67 14.19 16.43
C ILE A 207 -7.44 14.70 17.85
N ASP A 208 -8.38 14.39 18.75
CA ASP A 208 -8.42 14.86 20.14
C ASP A 208 -8.22 13.73 21.17
N ASP A 209 -8.22 12.46 20.74
CA ASP A 209 -7.91 11.31 21.59
C ASP A 209 -6.46 11.38 22.14
N ASP A 210 -6.28 11.19 23.45
CA ASP A 210 -4.98 11.35 24.11
C ASP A 210 -3.87 10.40 23.62
N LEU A 211 -4.23 9.24 23.05
CA LEU A 211 -3.27 8.28 22.50
C LEU A 211 -2.85 8.65 21.08
N ASP A 212 -3.77 9.20 20.30
CA ASP A 212 -3.62 9.36 18.85
C ASP A 212 -3.48 10.83 18.39
N LYS A 213 -3.76 11.82 19.25
CA LYS A 213 -3.67 13.25 18.92
C LYS A 213 -2.24 13.72 18.64
N LEU A 214 -2.16 14.89 18.01
CA LEU A 214 -0.90 15.55 17.71
C LEU A 214 -0.11 15.81 19.01
N GLN A 215 1.02 15.13 19.14
CA GLN A 215 1.92 15.26 20.28
C GLN A 215 3.38 15.18 19.82
N GLN A 216 4.31 15.64 20.66
CA GLN A 216 5.73 15.50 20.36
C GLN A 216 6.08 14.02 20.20
N SER A 217 6.77 13.68 19.11
CA SER A 217 7.03 12.30 18.79
C SER A 217 8.05 11.64 19.75
N HIS A 218 7.82 10.37 20.11
CA HIS A 218 8.71 9.58 20.97
C HIS A 218 9.59 8.59 20.19
N VAL A 219 10.65 8.10 20.84
CA VAL A 219 11.55 7.05 20.32
C VAL A 219 11.54 5.82 21.24
N GLY A 220 11.46 4.61 20.67
CA GLY A 220 11.69 3.34 21.37
C GLY A 220 10.44 2.50 21.72
N HIS A 221 10.69 1.21 21.99
CA HIS A 221 9.72 0.19 22.41
C HIS A 221 10.05 -0.30 23.83
N VAL A 222 10.01 0.60 24.82
CA VAL A 222 10.13 0.21 26.23
C VAL A 222 8.78 0.47 26.89
N SER A 223 8.19 -0.59 27.45
CA SER A 223 6.94 -0.52 28.20
C SER A 223 7.03 0.58 29.28
N GLY A 224 6.13 1.56 29.20
CA GLY A 224 5.91 2.52 30.28
C GLY A 224 6.74 3.82 30.27
N ALA A 225 7.61 4.09 29.28
CA ALA A 225 8.34 5.38 29.24
C ALA A 225 8.35 6.02 27.84
N LYS A 226 7.43 6.97 27.61
CA LYS A 226 7.50 7.95 26.51
C LYS A 226 8.77 8.80 26.66
N LYS A 227 9.90 8.38 26.06
CA LYS A 227 11.12 9.21 26.05
C LYS A 227 10.97 10.31 25.01
N VAL A 228 10.85 11.56 25.46
CA VAL A 228 10.98 12.75 24.61
C VAL A 228 12.42 12.80 24.11
N SER A 229 12.61 12.75 22.78
CA SER A 229 13.94 12.80 22.17
C SER A 229 14.31 14.24 21.83
N ARG A 230 15.53 14.67 22.17
CA ARG A 230 16.10 15.92 21.63
C ARG A 230 16.38 15.84 20.11
N HIS A 231 16.32 14.64 19.55
CA HIS A 231 16.75 14.32 18.18
C HIS A 231 15.57 13.93 17.26
N ARG A 232 14.36 13.79 17.82
CA ARG A 232 13.11 13.71 17.07
C ARG A 232 12.23 14.86 17.52
N THR A 233 12.25 15.94 16.76
CA THR A 233 11.63 17.22 17.13
C THR A 233 10.27 17.43 16.46
N SER A 234 9.82 16.48 15.65
CA SER A 234 8.50 16.49 14.99
C SER A 234 7.34 16.25 15.94
N GLU A 235 6.15 16.59 15.47
CA GLU A 235 4.88 16.19 16.07
C GLU A 235 4.23 15.10 15.23
N ASN A 236 3.55 14.14 15.88
CA ASN A 236 2.82 13.09 15.21
C ASN A 236 1.45 12.82 15.81
N ALA A 237 0.56 12.29 14.99
CA ALA A 237 -0.74 11.73 15.34
C ALA A 237 -0.90 10.38 14.63
N PHE A 238 -1.86 9.56 15.03
CA PHE A 238 -2.21 8.34 14.32
C PHE A 238 -3.67 8.38 13.89
N ASP A 239 -3.93 8.10 12.62
CA ASP A 239 -5.28 7.93 12.12
C ASP A 239 -5.51 6.48 11.69
N GLN A 240 -6.46 5.84 12.35
CA GLN A 240 -6.81 4.44 12.13
C GLN A 240 -8.21 4.29 11.51
N VAL A 241 -9.02 5.34 11.56
CA VAL A 241 -10.48 5.24 11.43
C VAL A 241 -11.06 6.06 10.30
N SER A 242 -10.41 7.13 9.84
CA SER A 242 -10.96 7.90 8.73
C SER A 242 -10.98 7.09 7.44
N ASP A 243 -12.01 7.30 6.60
CA ASP A 243 -12.12 6.64 5.31
C ASP A 243 -10.88 6.86 4.43
N THR A 244 -10.31 8.07 4.49
CA THR A 244 -9.07 8.41 3.77
C THR A 244 -7.89 7.58 4.28
N ALA A 245 -7.70 7.47 5.60
CA ALA A 245 -6.62 6.67 6.17
C ALA A 245 -6.79 5.17 5.83
N VAL A 246 -8.01 4.62 5.95
CA VAL A 246 -8.31 3.23 5.61
C VAL A 246 -8.08 2.96 4.11
N SER A 247 -8.47 3.90 3.24
CA SER A 247 -8.25 3.81 1.79
C SER A 247 -6.74 3.78 1.46
N ILE A 248 -5.95 4.69 2.03
CA ILE A 248 -4.49 4.75 1.88
C ILE A 248 -3.82 3.45 2.36
N ARG A 249 -4.28 2.89 3.50
CA ARG A 249 -3.78 1.63 4.06
C ARG A 249 -4.04 0.48 3.10
N LYS A 250 -5.29 0.28 2.65
CA LYS A 250 -5.65 -0.77 1.68
C LYS A 250 -4.90 -0.62 0.35
N ARG A 251 -4.76 0.61 -0.15
CA ARG A 251 -4.02 0.91 -1.39
C ARG A 251 -2.51 0.62 -1.25
N SER A 252 -1.95 0.80 -0.07
CA SER A 252 -0.56 0.42 0.22
C SER A 252 -0.36 -1.11 0.19
N PHE A 253 -1.36 -1.89 0.61
CA PHE A 253 -1.32 -3.35 0.48
C PHE A 253 -1.40 -3.78 -0.99
N ASP A 254 -2.25 -3.12 -1.79
CA ASP A 254 -2.30 -3.32 -3.25
C ASP A 254 -0.96 -2.97 -3.92
N LEU A 255 -0.31 -1.89 -3.48
CA LEU A 255 1.02 -1.46 -3.95
C LEU A 255 2.10 -2.50 -3.62
N LEU A 256 2.09 -3.06 -2.41
CA LEU A 256 3.06 -4.06 -1.94
C LEU A 256 2.74 -5.49 -2.38
N ARG A 257 1.61 -5.72 -3.08
CA ARG A 257 1.10 -7.05 -3.43
C ARG A 257 0.88 -7.95 -2.22
N VAL A 258 0.48 -7.37 -1.09
CA VAL A 258 0.12 -8.08 0.14
C VAL A 258 -1.40 -8.26 0.17
N HIS A 259 -1.86 -9.46 -0.20
CA HIS A 259 -3.30 -9.74 -0.32
C HIS A 259 -3.71 -10.97 0.50
N PRO A 260 -4.94 -10.99 1.06
CA PRO A 260 -5.85 -9.85 1.18
C PRO A 260 -5.31 -8.80 2.18
N TYR A 261 -5.90 -7.60 2.17
CA TYR A 261 -5.63 -6.60 3.21
C TYR A 261 -5.92 -7.18 4.60
N GLN A 262 -4.98 -7.00 5.53
CA GLN A 262 -5.12 -7.38 6.93
C GLN A 262 -4.76 -6.17 7.80
N ASP A 263 -5.74 -5.71 8.58
CA ASP A 263 -5.59 -4.48 9.39
C ASP A 263 -4.39 -4.55 10.33
N ASP A 264 -4.20 -5.70 10.99
CA ASP A 264 -3.14 -5.94 11.96
C ASP A 264 -1.78 -6.33 11.36
N MET A 265 -1.65 -6.32 10.03
CA MET A 265 -0.36 -6.30 9.32
C MET A 265 0.13 -4.88 9.04
N SER A 266 -0.54 -3.85 9.57
CA SER A 266 -0.07 -2.47 9.47
C SER A 266 -0.27 -1.73 10.78
N ASP A 267 0.53 -0.69 10.98
CA ASP A 267 0.22 0.31 12.00
C ASP A 267 -0.92 1.23 11.52
N GLY A 268 -1.42 2.09 12.42
CA GLY A 268 -2.23 3.23 12.00
C GLY A 268 -1.46 4.15 11.06
N LEU A 269 -2.17 4.91 10.22
CA LEU A 269 -1.52 5.90 9.37
C LEU A 269 -0.97 7.01 10.25
N GLN A 270 0.36 7.11 10.36
CA GLN A 270 1.00 8.14 11.16
C GLN A 270 0.98 9.46 10.38
N LEU A 271 0.35 10.49 10.94
CA LEU A 271 0.36 11.84 10.39
C LEU A 271 1.47 12.65 11.07
N LEU A 272 2.19 13.45 10.30
CA LEU A 272 3.41 14.14 10.72
C LEU A 272 3.36 15.63 10.37
N ARG A 273 3.81 16.46 11.31
CA ARG A 273 4.07 17.89 11.09
C ARG A 273 5.51 18.23 11.45
N TYR A 274 6.19 18.92 10.53
CA TYR A 274 7.49 19.54 10.77
C TYR A 274 7.41 21.03 10.45
N THR A 275 7.59 21.87 11.46
CA THR A 275 7.81 23.31 11.31
C THR A 275 9.29 23.61 11.08
N GLN A 276 9.63 24.88 10.83
CA GLN A 276 11.02 25.31 10.65
C GLN A 276 11.93 24.77 11.76
N LYS A 277 13.14 24.35 11.36
CA LYS A 277 14.18 23.69 12.17
C LYS A 277 13.87 22.25 12.61
N GLN A 278 12.60 21.81 12.61
CA GLN A 278 12.28 20.45 13.04
C GLN A 278 12.79 19.42 12.02
N ALA A 279 13.27 18.29 12.55
CA ALA A 279 13.89 17.22 11.80
C ALA A 279 13.64 15.87 12.51
N TYR A 280 14.03 14.80 11.84
CA TYR A 280 14.08 13.47 12.43
C TYR A 280 15.39 12.81 12.05
N ILE A 281 16.26 12.59 13.04
CA ILE A 281 17.54 11.90 12.85
C ILE A 281 17.40 10.57 12.10
N ALA A 282 18.51 10.16 11.50
CA ALA A 282 18.63 8.88 10.83
C ALA A 282 18.26 7.71 11.77
N HIS A 283 17.36 6.84 11.32
CA HIS A 283 16.87 5.66 12.03
C HIS A 283 16.44 4.58 11.04
N THR A 284 16.26 3.37 11.55
CA THR A 284 15.61 2.28 10.81
C THR A 284 14.17 2.17 11.29
N ASP A 285 13.26 1.81 10.38
CA ASP A 285 11.86 1.64 10.73
C ASP A 285 11.57 0.30 11.41
N TYR A 286 12.36 -0.72 11.10
CA TYR A 286 12.30 -2.00 11.77
C TYR A 286 12.82 -1.95 13.20
N PHE A 287 12.39 -2.93 13.99
CA PHE A 287 12.89 -3.18 15.33
C PHE A 287 14.10 -4.11 15.30
N SER A 288 15.07 -3.91 16.20
CA SER A 288 16.21 -4.82 16.33
C SER A 288 15.73 -6.25 16.65
N THR A 289 16.45 -7.25 16.17
CA THR A 289 16.16 -8.67 16.47
C THR A 289 16.16 -8.99 17.96
N HIS A 290 16.80 -8.15 18.77
CA HIS A 290 16.89 -8.27 20.23
C HIS A 290 16.09 -7.18 20.96
N THR A 291 15.09 -6.56 20.30
CA THR A 291 14.28 -5.50 20.91
C THR A 291 13.63 -5.94 22.22
N SER A 292 13.11 -7.17 22.29
CA SER A 292 12.58 -7.77 23.51
C SER A 292 12.62 -9.30 23.41
N SER A 293 12.58 -9.99 24.55
CA SER A 293 12.65 -11.45 24.62
C SER A 293 11.29 -12.15 24.48
N ASP A 294 10.18 -11.41 24.59
CA ASP A 294 8.81 -11.91 24.49
C ASP A 294 8.32 -12.07 23.04
N TRP A 295 9.09 -11.59 22.06
CA TRP A 295 8.70 -11.60 20.66
C TRP A 295 9.87 -11.93 19.72
N ASN A 296 9.58 -12.72 18.67
CA ASN A 296 10.55 -12.98 17.60
C ASN A 296 10.53 -11.82 16.58
N TRP A 297 11.48 -10.89 16.73
CA TRP A 297 11.68 -9.74 15.86
C TRP A 297 12.48 -10.03 14.58
N ASN A 298 12.94 -11.27 14.36
CA ASN A 298 13.79 -11.62 13.23
C ASN A 298 12.98 -12.29 12.09
N PRO A 299 12.65 -11.59 10.98
CA PRO A 299 11.84 -12.15 9.90
C PRO A 299 12.53 -13.34 9.21
N LYS A 300 13.87 -13.31 9.06
CA LYS A 300 14.66 -14.41 8.51
C LYS A 300 14.55 -15.70 9.31
N ALA A 301 14.24 -15.61 10.61
CA ALA A 301 13.97 -16.73 11.50
C ALA A 301 12.47 -16.96 11.74
N GLY A 302 11.61 -16.47 10.83
CA GLY A 302 10.16 -16.63 10.92
C GLY A 302 9.48 -15.68 11.89
N GLY A 303 10.12 -14.56 12.28
CA GLY A 303 9.60 -13.51 13.15
C GLY A 303 8.72 -12.48 12.43
N SER A 304 8.18 -11.49 13.17
CA SER A 304 7.42 -10.36 12.60
C SER A 304 8.15 -9.06 12.89
N ASN A 305 8.24 -8.23 11.86
CA ASN A 305 8.81 -6.89 11.91
C ASN A 305 8.19 -6.02 10.80
N ARG A 306 8.50 -4.73 10.80
CA ARG A 306 8.11 -3.84 9.69
C ARG A 306 8.86 -4.27 8.43
N PHE A 307 8.11 -4.47 7.36
CA PHE A 307 8.58 -4.97 6.07
C PHE A 307 8.90 -3.83 5.12
N ALA A 308 7.97 -2.89 4.98
CA ALA A 308 8.10 -1.77 4.08
C ALA A 308 7.41 -0.54 4.64
N THR A 309 7.86 0.61 4.16
CA THR A 309 7.34 1.91 4.52
C THR A 309 6.83 2.62 3.28
N VAL A 310 5.58 3.08 3.33
CA VAL A 310 4.98 3.95 2.33
C VAL A 310 4.86 5.34 2.95
N PHE A 311 5.71 6.26 2.49
CA PHE A 311 5.81 7.63 2.99
C PHE A 311 5.18 8.60 2.00
N LEU A 312 4.24 9.43 2.45
CA LEU A 312 3.46 10.35 1.64
C LEU A 312 3.85 11.79 1.98
N TYR A 313 4.08 12.62 0.96
CA TYR A 313 4.25 14.07 1.13
C TYR A 313 2.91 14.78 0.94
N LEU A 314 2.34 15.28 2.04
CA LEU A 314 1.03 15.93 2.04
C LEU A 314 1.09 17.42 1.71
N SER A 315 2.29 18.02 1.72
CA SER A 315 2.52 19.41 1.32
C SER A 315 3.78 19.56 0.47
N ASN A 316 3.83 20.66 -0.29
CA ASN A 316 5.09 21.18 -0.82
C ASN A 316 5.86 21.85 0.31
N VAL A 317 7.19 21.77 0.26
CA VAL A 317 8.08 22.45 1.21
C VAL A 317 8.98 23.38 0.42
N THR A 318 9.07 24.64 0.84
CA THR A 318 9.85 25.66 0.13
C THR A 318 11.34 25.33 0.12
N ALA A 319 11.89 24.96 1.28
CA ALA A 319 13.29 24.54 1.40
C ALA A 319 13.51 23.52 2.53
N GLY A 320 14.39 22.54 2.28
CA GLY A 320 14.67 21.45 3.22
C GLY A 320 13.59 20.35 3.22
N GLY A 321 13.45 19.64 4.33
CA GLY A 321 12.37 18.67 4.53
C GLY A 321 12.45 17.38 3.69
N GLN A 322 13.57 17.12 3.01
CA GLN A 322 13.80 15.87 2.27
C GLN A 322 13.70 14.63 3.17
N THR A 323 13.46 13.47 2.57
CA THR A 323 13.70 12.18 3.20
C THR A 323 15.06 11.68 2.72
N VAL A 324 16.06 11.64 3.61
CA VAL A 324 17.45 11.30 3.28
C VAL A 324 17.77 9.88 3.70
N PHE A 325 18.54 9.17 2.87
CA PHE A 325 19.12 7.85 3.15
C PHE A 325 20.65 8.00 3.21
N PRO A 326 21.23 8.30 4.40
CA PRO A 326 22.61 8.77 4.50
C PRO A 326 23.68 7.73 4.13
N LEU A 327 23.32 6.45 4.01
CA LEU A 327 24.23 5.36 3.63
C LEU A 327 24.28 5.09 2.12
N ALA A 328 23.53 5.86 1.33
CA ALA A 328 23.50 5.75 -0.12
C ALA A 328 23.78 7.12 -0.77
N ASP A 329 24.32 7.08 -1.98
CA ASP A 329 24.55 8.25 -2.80
C ASP A 329 23.45 8.38 -3.86
N MET A 330 23.28 9.59 -4.41
CA MET A 330 22.37 9.80 -5.54
C MET A 330 22.80 8.93 -6.74
N PRO A 331 21.85 8.38 -7.52
CA PRO A 331 22.19 7.58 -8.68
C PRO A 331 22.91 8.43 -9.75
N PRO A 332 23.82 7.84 -10.55
CA PRO A 332 24.56 8.58 -11.59
C PRO A 332 23.62 9.34 -12.54
N GLY A 333 23.94 10.60 -12.81
CA GLY A 333 23.12 11.48 -13.66
C GLY A 333 21.93 12.15 -12.94
N HIS A 334 21.78 11.93 -11.63
CA HIS A 334 20.83 12.66 -10.80
C HIS A 334 21.57 13.47 -9.75
N ASP A 335 21.52 14.79 -9.87
CA ASP A 335 22.08 15.71 -8.89
C ASP A 335 21.01 16.25 -7.95
N HIS A 336 21.46 16.69 -6.78
CA HIS A 336 20.63 17.48 -5.89
C HIS A 336 20.25 18.80 -6.59
N PRO A 337 18.99 19.27 -6.48
CA PRO A 337 18.64 20.63 -6.85
C PRO A 337 19.60 21.62 -6.17
N PRO A 338 20.14 22.60 -6.91
CA PRO A 338 21.06 23.56 -6.34
C PRO A 338 20.34 24.35 -5.24
N MET A 339 20.99 24.47 -4.09
CA MET A 339 20.50 25.33 -3.02
C MET A 339 20.74 26.78 -3.41
N SER A 340 19.69 27.61 -3.48
CA SER A 340 19.83 29.03 -3.77
C SER A 340 20.70 29.72 -2.72
N PRO A 341 21.38 30.84 -3.06
CA PRO A 341 22.17 31.60 -2.09
C PRO A 341 21.37 31.95 -0.83
N ASP A 342 20.12 32.39 -1.01
CA ASP A 342 19.21 32.74 0.10
C ASP A 342 18.94 31.55 1.02
N VAL A 343 18.75 30.34 0.47
CA VAL A 343 18.53 29.12 1.27
C VAL A 343 19.82 28.69 1.97
N GLN A 344 21.00 28.90 1.37
CA GLN A 344 22.28 28.64 2.03
C GLN A 344 22.50 29.57 3.21
N GLU A 345 22.24 30.87 3.05
CA GLU A 345 22.32 31.86 4.13
C GLU A 345 21.30 31.54 5.23
N LEU A 346 20.06 31.20 4.85
CA LEU A 346 19.03 30.77 5.80
C LEU A 346 19.49 29.55 6.59
N ALA A 347 20.01 28.50 5.93
CA ALA A 347 20.53 27.31 6.61
C ALA A 347 21.66 27.64 7.60
N GLN A 348 22.55 28.58 7.26
CA GLN A 348 23.62 29.05 8.14
C GLN A 348 23.10 29.82 9.35
N SER A 349 22.04 30.61 9.18
CA SER A 349 21.44 31.39 10.28
C SER A 349 20.56 30.55 11.23
N LEU A 350 19.99 29.45 10.74
CA LEU A 350 19.05 28.63 11.52
C LEU A 350 19.74 27.73 12.56
N PHE A 351 20.97 27.28 12.30
CA PHE A 351 21.67 26.28 13.09
C PHE A 351 23.09 26.69 13.45
N GLU A 352 23.50 26.39 14.68
CA GLU A 352 24.86 26.61 15.15
C GLU A 352 25.88 25.78 14.35
N ASP A 353 27.10 26.30 14.26
CA ASP A 353 28.22 25.55 13.69
C ASP A 353 28.47 24.25 14.48
N ASN A 354 28.76 23.15 13.76
CA ASN A 354 28.97 21.80 14.31
C ASN A 354 27.75 21.17 15.01
N SER A 355 26.56 21.74 14.88
CA SER A 355 25.31 21.10 15.32
C SER A 355 24.97 19.87 14.46
N TRP A 356 24.24 18.91 15.04
CA TRP A 356 23.81 17.72 14.31
C TRP A 356 22.79 18.07 13.21
N GLU A 357 21.99 19.12 13.42
CA GLU A 357 21.06 19.64 12.42
C GLU A 357 21.81 20.15 11.19
N LYS A 358 22.91 20.90 11.38
CA LYS A 358 23.74 21.41 10.28
C LYS A 358 24.46 20.29 9.51
N ASP A 359 24.97 19.28 10.21
CA ASP A 359 25.49 18.06 9.60
C ASP A 359 24.39 17.34 8.78
N MET A 360 23.17 17.28 9.32
CA MET A 360 22.04 16.68 8.62
C MET A 360 21.67 17.46 7.36
N VAL A 361 21.60 18.80 7.40
CA VAL A 361 21.37 19.64 6.20
C VAL A 361 22.39 19.30 5.10
N THR A 362 23.66 19.14 5.47
CA THR A 362 24.73 18.78 4.53
C THR A 362 24.52 17.40 3.92
N LYS A 363 24.17 16.40 4.75
CA LYS A 363 23.84 15.04 4.27
C LYS A 363 22.66 15.05 3.31
N CYS A 364 21.64 15.86 3.59
CA CYS A 364 20.44 15.99 2.77
C CYS A 364 20.70 16.55 1.36
N SER A 365 21.83 17.24 1.16
CA SER A 365 22.25 17.76 -0.15
C SER A 365 23.43 17.00 -0.78
N THR A 366 23.85 15.89 -0.19
CA THR A 366 25.01 15.10 -0.67
C THR A 366 24.76 13.59 -0.75
N LYS A 367 23.76 13.08 -0.03
CA LYS A 367 23.36 11.67 0.01
C LYS A 367 22.01 11.47 -0.63
N LEU A 368 21.68 10.22 -0.98
CA LEU A 368 20.39 9.87 -1.58
C LEU A 368 19.23 10.52 -0.83
N ALA A 369 18.44 11.34 -1.53
CA ALA A 369 17.35 12.08 -0.92
C ALA A 369 16.14 12.17 -1.85
N SER A 370 14.96 11.93 -1.27
CA SER A 370 13.68 12.21 -1.92
C SER A 370 13.12 13.56 -1.44
N TYR A 371 12.70 14.38 -2.38
CA TYR A 371 12.26 15.75 -2.12
C TYR A 371 10.74 15.83 -1.90
N PRO A 372 10.28 16.59 -0.89
CA PRO A 372 8.86 16.70 -0.58
C PRO A 372 8.13 17.45 -1.69
N ARG A 373 7.18 16.76 -2.32
CA ARG A 373 6.25 17.34 -3.30
C ARG A 373 4.87 16.82 -2.99
N LYS A 374 3.89 17.71 -2.82
CA LYS A 374 2.51 17.32 -2.54
C LYS A 374 2.04 16.26 -3.55
N THR A 375 1.37 15.22 -3.06
CA THR A 375 0.89 14.05 -3.84
C THR A 375 1.95 13.05 -4.29
N HIS A 376 3.24 13.29 -4.02
CA HIS A 376 4.27 12.28 -4.19
C HIS A 376 4.34 11.34 -2.98
N ALA A 377 4.66 10.07 -3.24
CA ALA A 377 4.98 9.10 -2.21
C ALA A 377 6.30 8.38 -2.52
N VAL A 378 6.90 7.81 -1.48
CA VAL A 378 8.12 7.03 -1.53
C VAL A 378 7.84 5.68 -0.88
N LEU A 379 8.21 4.60 -1.57
CA LEU A 379 8.22 3.26 -1.03
C LEU A 379 9.67 2.86 -0.78
N PHE A 380 9.98 2.39 0.43
CA PHE A 380 11.26 1.75 0.72
C PHE A 380 11.09 0.55 1.64
N TYR A 381 12.02 -0.39 1.55
CA TYR A 381 11.94 -1.65 2.29
C TYR A 381 12.85 -1.63 3.51
N SER A 382 12.32 -2.12 4.63
CA SER A 382 13.08 -2.41 5.86
C SER A 382 13.70 -3.81 5.84
N GLN A 383 13.26 -4.66 4.91
CA GLN A 383 13.69 -6.05 4.77
C GLN A 383 14.20 -6.29 3.34
N LYS A 384 15.29 -7.04 3.22
CA LYS A 384 15.75 -7.61 1.96
C LYS A 384 14.75 -8.68 1.48
N PRO A 385 14.77 -9.06 0.19
CA PRO A 385 13.84 -10.06 -0.34
C PRO A 385 13.89 -11.43 0.32
N ASN A 386 15.00 -11.76 1.01
CA ASN A 386 15.18 -13.00 1.73
C ASN A 386 14.74 -12.95 3.21
N GLY A 387 14.18 -11.84 3.68
CA GLY A 387 13.71 -11.64 5.05
C GLY A 387 14.77 -11.14 6.05
N GLU A 388 16.01 -10.90 5.62
CA GLU A 388 16.96 -10.16 6.45
C GLU A 388 16.52 -8.71 6.61
N LEU A 389 16.76 -8.12 7.78
CA LEU A 389 16.63 -6.67 7.94
C LEU A 389 17.67 -5.97 7.07
N ASP A 390 17.32 -4.82 6.47
CA ASP A 390 18.22 -4.06 5.60
C ASP A 390 18.78 -2.82 6.32
N PRO A 391 20.02 -2.84 6.83
CA PRO A 391 20.61 -1.67 7.48
C PRO A 391 20.79 -0.47 6.53
N GLN A 392 20.84 -0.69 5.22
CA GLN A 392 20.95 0.40 4.24
C GLN A 392 19.68 1.25 4.20
N SER A 393 18.55 0.73 4.71
CA SER A 393 17.28 1.46 4.84
C SER A 393 17.28 2.55 5.94
N LEU A 394 18.43 2.75 6.61
CA LEU A 394 18.64 3.88 7.50
C LEU A 394 18.26 5.19 6.78
N HIS A 395 17.32 5.94 7.36
CA HIS A 395 16.78 7.15 6.75
C HIS A 395 16.37 8.18 7.80
N GLY A 396 16.23 9.44 7.38
CA GLY A 396 15.82 10.54 8.25
C GLY A 396 14.99 11.59 7.54
N GLY A 397 14.34 12.44 8.33
CA GLY A 397 13.63 13.63 7.85
C GLY A 397 14.51 14.86 8.00
N CYS A 398 14.98 15.41 6.89
CA CYS A 398 15.84 16.59 6.87
C CYS A 398 15.18 17.79 7.55
N PRO A 399 15.96 18.70 8.15
CA PRO A 399 15.42 19.91 8.73
C PRO A 399 14.61 20.71 7.70
N VAL A 400 13.44 21.20 8.12
CA VAL A 400 12.69 22.18 7.32
C VAL A 400 13.37 23.54 7.46
N LEU A 401 13.87 24.08 6.36
CA LEU A 401 14.53 25.38 6.33
C LEU A 401 13.50 26.49 6.13
N GLU A 402 12.53 26.26 5.25
CA GLU A 402 11.46 27.21 4.97
C GLU A 402 10.15 26.48 4.64
N GLY A 403 9.03 27.00 5.18
CA GLY A 403 7.70 26.44 5.03
C GLY A 403 7.34 25.43 6.13
N THR A 404 6.43 24.51 5.82
CA THR A 404 5.99 23.45 6.75
C THR A 404 5.80 22.15 5.98
N LYS A 405 6.41 21.08 6.48
CA LYS A 405 6.26 19.74 5.92
C LYS A 405 5.13 19.02 6.64
N TRP A 406 4.11 18.68 5.88
CA TRP A 406 3.10 17.70 6.26
C TRP A 406 3.38 16.40 5.55
N ALA A 407 3.33 15.30 6.28
CA ALA A 407 3.59 13.98 5.73
C ALA A 407 2.70 12.93 6.40
N ALA A 408 2.53 11.80 5.74
CA ALA A 408 1.97 10.60 6.36
C ALA A 408 2.92 9.43 6.17
N ASN A 409 2.96 8.53 7.14
CA ASN A 409 3.82 7.38 7.12
C ASN A 409 3.03 6.12 7.47
N LEU A 410 3.10 5.12 6.60
CA LEU A 410 2.51 3.81 6.85
C LEU A 410 3.59 2.74 6.90
N TRP A 411 3.60 2.00 8.00
CA TRP A 411 4.40 0.79 8.14
C TRP A 411 3.55 -0.45 7.91
N VAL A 412 3.96 -1.27 6.94
CA VAL A 412 3.39 -2.60 6.68
C VAL A 412 4.37 -3.64 7.20
N TRP A 413 3.87 -4.64 7.91
CA TRP A 413 4.64 -5.71 8.53
C TRP A 413 4.69 -6.94 7.62
N ASN A 414 5.70 -7.79 7.78
CA ASN A 414 5.84 -9.00 6.93
C ASN A 414 4.77 -10.06 7.24
N LYS A 415 4.15 -9.99 8.41
CA LYS A 415 3.06 -10.84 8.89
C LYS A 415 2.31 -10.12 10.02
N ARG A 416 1.26 -10.72 10.58
CA ARG A 416 0.46 -10.04 11.61
C ARG A 416 1.34 -9.66 12.80
N ARG A 417 1.10 -8.47 13.35
CA ARG A 417 1.91 -7.89 14.44
C ARG A 417 1.87 -8.79 15.67
N TYR A 418 2.98 -8.89 16.40
CA TYR A 418 3.07 -9.56 17.70
C TYR A 418 2.51 -11.00 17.75
N GLY A 419 2.56 -11.71 16.61
CA GLY A 419 2.21 -13.13 16.56
C GLY A 419 0.73 -13.38 16.66
N LEU A 420 -0.07 -12.40 16.25
CA LEU A 420 -1.50 -12.58 16.02
C LEU A 420 -1.77 -13.64 14.91
N ASP A 421 -0.75 -14.13 14.21
CA ASP A 421 -0.85 -15.30 13.35
C ASP A 421 -1.05 -16.62 14.13
N GLN A 422 -0.65 -16.67 15.41
CA GLN A 422 -0.72 -17.86 16.25
C GLN A 422 -1.92 -17.79 17.20
N ALA A 423 -2.62 -18.91 17.37
CA ALA A 423 -3.66 -19.05 18.38
C ALA A 423 -3.08 -18.82 19.78
N ARG A 424 -3.21 -17.60 20.32
CA ARG A 424 -2.74 -17.32 21.68
C ARG A 424 -3.81 -17.68 22.71
N THR A 425 -3.45 -18.43 23.74
CA THR A 425 -4.38 -18.83 24.81
C THR A 425 -4.52 -17.76 25.90
N ASP A 426 -3.89 -16.59 25.75
CA ASP A 426 -3.90 -15.54 26.76
C ASP A 426 -5.19 -14.71 26.75
N LYS A 427 -5.61 -14.30 27.96
CA LYS A 427 -6.70 -13.34 28.16
C LYS A 427 -6.18 -11.95 27.80
N LEU A 428 -6.80 -11.33 26.79
CA LEU A 428 -6.56 -9.95 26.39
C LEU A 428 -7.51 -9.03 27.15
N ASN A 429 -7.05 -7.90 27.66
CA ASN A 429 -7.96 -6.86 28.15
C ASN A 429 -8.13 -5.83 27.03
N VAL A 430 -9.31 -5.81 26.42
CA VAL A 430 -9.67 -4.92 25.31
C VAL A 430 -10.55 -3.81 25.85
N ARG A 431 -10.30 -2.57 25.45
CA ARG A 431 -11.19 -1.44 25.74
C ARG A 431 -11.84 -1.01 24.44
N PHE A 432 -13.16 -1.14 24.36
CA PHE A 432 -13.94 -0.63 23.24
C PHE A 432 -14.27 0.82 23.50
N VAL A 433 -13.94 1.71 22.55
CA VAL A 433 -14.21 3.15 22.61
C VAL A 433 -15.22 3.45 21.51
N ASN A 434 -16.29 4.17 21.84
CA ASN A 434 -17.23 4.67 20.83
C ASN A 434 -16.93 6.14 20.55
N PRO A 435 -16.19 6.46 19.47
CA PRO A 435 -15.86 7.84 19.10
C PRO A 435 -17.01 8.56 18.37
N SER A 436 -18.11 7.87 18.06
CA SER A 436 -19.21 8.46 17.30
C SER A 436 -20.15 9.31 18.17
N SER A 437 -20.98 10.12 17.52
CA SER A 437 -22.02 10.92 18.18
C SER A 437 -23.28 10.11 18.53
N VAL A 438 -23.31 8.81 18.23
CA VAL A 438 -24.45 7.93 18.46
C VAL A 438 -24.03 6.72 19.30
N ALA A 439 -24.96 6.08 19.98
CA ALA A 439 -24.65 4.88 20.75
C ALA A 439 -24.37 3.69 19.80
N VAL A 440 -23.37 2.87 20.13
CA VAL A 440 -22.99 1.67 19.38
C VAL A 440 -23.24 0.44 20.24
N ASP A 441 -23.91 -0.55 19.68
CA ASP A 441 -24.05 -1.85 20.31
C ASP A 441 -22.83 -2.70 19.99
N LEU A 442 -22.10 -3.06 21.04
CA LEU A 442 -21.05 -4.05 20.98
C LEU A 442 -21.69 -5.43 21.16
N ALA A 443 -21.53 -6.29 20.18
CA ALA A 443 -22.01 -7.66 20.22
C ALA A 443 -20.85 -8.65 20.07
N TRP A 444 -21.04 -9.82 20.67
CA TRP A 444 -20.25 -11.01 20.40
C TRP A 444 -21.12 -11.96 19.57
N LYS A 445 -20.74 -12.17 18.31
CA LYS A 445 -21.60 -12.81 17.30
C LYS A 445 -22.95 -12.09 17.21
N GLU A 446 -24.03 -12.79 17.54
CA GLU A 446 -25.41 -12.28 17.54
C GLU A 446 -25.87 -11.81 18.94
N SER A 447 -25.02 -11.95 19.96
CA SER A 447 -25.35 -11.60 21.34
C SER A 447 -24.82 -10.21 21.69
N LYS A 448 -25.72 -9.25 21.90
CA LYS A 448 -25.37 -7.91 22.40
C LYS A 448 -24.74 -8.01 23.78
N MET A 449 -23.54 -7.45 23.92
CA MET A 449 -22.73 -7.47 25.15
C MET A 449 -22.86 -6.17 25.93
N ALA A 450 -22.81 -5.03 25.25
CA ALA A 450 -23.01 -3.71 25.82
C ALA A 450 -23.52 -2.73 24.77
N THR A 451 -24.16 -1.66 25.22
CA THR A 451 -24.25 -0.42 24.45
C THR A 451 -23.16 0.52 24.97
N ILE A 452 -22.30 0.99 24.08
CA ILE A 452 -21.30 2.00 24.40
C ILE A 452 -21.90 3.35 24.01
N PRO A 453 -22.19 4.25 24.98
CA PRO A 453 -22.69 5.59 24.66
C PRO A 453 -21.69 6.38 23.81
N ALA A 454 -22.17 7.42 23.13
CA ALA A 454 -21.33 8.35 22.39
C ALA A 454 -20.21 8.90 23.28
N GLY A 455 -18.96 8.85 22.80
CA GLY A 455 -17.77 9.32 23.52
C GLY A 455 -17.34 8.50 24.74
N HIS A 456 -17.92 7.31 24.97
CA HIS A 456 -17.60 6.48 26.14
C HIS A 456 -16.77 5.24 25.77
N SER A 457 -16.26 4.54 26.79
CA SER A 457 -15.53 3.28 26.60
C SER A 457 -15.90 2.22 27.64
N VAL A 458 -15.80 0.95 27.24
CA VAL A 458 -16.09 -0.21 28.10
C VAL A 458 -14.95 -1.23 28.02
N PRO A 459 -14.38 -1.69 29.15
CA PRO A 459 -13.37 -2.75 29.16
C PRO A 459 -14.01 -4.13 29.10
N TYR A 460 -13.39 -5.05 28.37
CA TYR A 460 -13.74 -6.46 28.30
C TYR A 460 -12.49 -7.35 28.36
N SER A 461 -12.60 -8.48 29.04
CA SER A 461 -11.64 -9.56 28.87
C SER A 461 -12.03 -10.38 27.63
N SER A 462 -11.07 -10.50 26.72
CA SER A 462 -11.15 -11.16 25.44
C SER A 462 -10.06 -12.26 25.37
N PHE A 463 -9.98 -12.97 24.26
CA PHE A 463 -8.95 -13.96 23.98
C PHE A 463 -8.65 -13.97 22.48
N HIS A 464 -7.58 -14.64 22.07
CA HIS A 464 -7.25 -14.74 20.65
C HIS A 464 -8.36 -15.46 19.85
N GLY A 465 -8.71 -14.93 18.67
CA GLY A 465 -9.80 -15.46 17.85
C GLY A 465 -11.21 -15.05 18.30
N HIS A 466 -11.32 -14.16 19.29
CA HIS A 466 -12.59 -13.59 19.72
C HIS A 466 -13.10 -12.56 18.69
N VAL A 467 -14.24 -12.85 18.05
CA VAL A 467 -14.84 -12.00 17.00
C VAL A 467 -15.91 -11.09 17.59
N TRP A 468 -15.67 -9.79 17.54
CA TRP A 468 -16.63 -8.76 17.95
C TRP A 468 -17.33 -8.21 16.72
N VAL A 469 -18.63 -7.90 16.84
CA VAL A 469 -19.43 -7.28 15.80
C VAL A 469 -20.05 -6.02 16.38
N GLU A 470 -19.96 -4.91 15.65
CA GLU A 470 -20.54 -3.64 16.06
C GLU A 470 -21.79 -3.34 15.24
N TYR A 471 -22.82 -2.84 15.91
CA TYR A 471 -24.05 -2.38 15.27
C TYR A 471 -24.32 -0.92 15.65
N ILE A 472 -24.51 -0.06 14.66
CA ILE A 472 -24.97 1.32 14.91
C ILE A 472 -26.45 1.27 15.24
N ILE A 473 -26.83 1.83 16.39
CA ILE A 473 -28.24 1.95 16.76
C ILE A 473 -28.84 3.10 15.95
N ALA A 474 -29.39 2.79 14.78
CA ALA A 474 -30.34 3.69 14.13
C ALA A 474 -31.66 3.61 14.91
N TYR A 475 -31.96 4.63 15.72
CA TYR A 475 -33.29 4.79 16.30
C TYR A 475 -34.28 5.04 15.16
N CYS A 476 -34.94 3.98 14.69
CA CYS A 476 -36.15 4.10 13.90
C CYS A 476 -37.29 4.47 14.87
N VAL A 477 -37.59 5.76 15.00
CA VAL A 477 -38.88 6.21 15.56
C VAL A 477 -39.94 5.66 14.62
N THR A 478 -40.53 4.54 15.00
CA THR A 478 -41.55 3.87 14.20
C THR A 478 -42.87 4.61 14.45
N LEU A 479 -43.27 5.47 13.51
CA LEU A 479 -44.69 5.72 13.27
C LEU A 479 -45.16 4.61 12.31
N ASN A 480 -45.95 3.69 12.86
CA ASN A 480 -46.78 2.67 12.21
C ASN A 480 -46.27 2.00 10.92
N HIS A 481 -46.01 0.69 11.07
CA HIS A 481 -46.08 -0.37 10.05
C HIS A 481 -45.31 -0.15 8.73
N HIS A 482 -44.11 -0.75 8.70
CA HIS A 482 -43.46 -1.51 7.61
C HIS A 482 -41.95 -1.19 7.60
N ARG A 483 -41.16 -2.12 8.14
CA ARG A 483 -39.69 -2.03 8.17
C ARG A 483 -39.12 -2.51 6.82
N ILE A 484 -38.39 -1.62 6.15
CA ILE A 484 -37.36 -1.94 5.17
C ILE A 484 -36.07 -1.33 5.74
N PHE A 485 -35.04 -2.14 5.95
CA PHE A 485 -33.70 -1.68 6.30
C PHE A 485 -32.84 -1.68 5.02
N PHE A 486 -32.04 -0.63 4.83
CA PHE A 486 -30.88 -0.61 3.93
C PHE A 486 -29.62 -0.85 4.75
#